data_AF-A0A7Y3I1G3-F1
#
_entry.id   AF-A0A7Y3I1G3-F1
#
_cell.length_a   1.000
_cell.length_b   1.000
_cell.length_c   1.000
_cell.angle_alpha   90.00
_cell.angle_beta   90.00
_cell.angle_gamma   90.00
#
_symmetry.space_group_name_H-M   'P 1'
#
loop_
_entity.id
_entity.type
_entity.pdbx_description
1 polymer ?
#
loop_
_entity_poly.entity_id
_entity_poly.type
_entity_poly.pdbx_seq_one_letter_code
_entity_poly.pdbx_strand_id
1 'polypeptide(L)' 'FDPTNTWFGHKKTRSHHLVYVAVFGDHLEFQAIDQHGRLFDVFELRKTEGRRERVGG' A
#
# COMPACT_ATOMS: atom_id res chain seq x y z
N PHE A 1 -11.63 29.62 -7.30
CA PHE A 1 -11.56 29.23 -5.88
C PHE A 1 -12.46 28.03 -5.72
N ASP A 2 -11.88 26.84 -5.55
CA ASP A 2 -12.60 25.62 -5.16
C ASP A 2 -11.89 25.10 -3.91
N PRO A 3 -12.56 25.02 -2.75
CA PRO A 3 -11.94 24.62 -1.49
C PRO A 3 -11.87 23.10 -1.29
N THR A 4 -12.07 22.28 -2.33
CA THR A 4 -12.43 20.86 -2.14
C THR A 4 -11.61 19.89 -3.00
N ASN A 5 -10.28 19.85 -2.85
CA ASN A 5 -9.54 18.64 -3.23
C ASN A 5 -8.15 18.55 -2.59
N THR A 6 -8.07 18.10 -1.34
CA THR A 6 -6.80 17.77 -0.68
C THR A 6 -6.17 16.47 -1.19
N TRP A 7 -6.83 15.72 -2.10
CA TRP A 7 -6.26 14.47 -2.64
C TRP A 7 -5.11 14.70 -3.63
N PHE A 8 -5.02 15.88 -4.26
CA PHE A 8 -3.93 16.21 -5.19
C PHE A 8 -2.75 16.92 -4.50
N GLY A 9 -2.75 17.02 -3.16
CA GLY A 9 -1.71 17.68 -2.38
C GLY A 9 -0.35 16.97 -2.35
N HIS A 10 -0.28 15.70 -2.79
CA HIS A 10 1.00 15.05 -3.06
C HIS A 10 1.50 15.57 -4.40
N LYS A 11 2.24 16.69 -4.36
CA LYS A 11 3.10 17.19 -5.44
C LYS A 11 3.73 15.97 -6.12
N LYS A 12 3.23 15.61 -7.31
CA LYS A 12 3.62 14.41 -8.06
C LYS A 12 5.06 14.57 -8.53
N THR A 13 6.02 14.39 -7.64
CA THR A 13 7.34 13.93 -8.04
C THR A 13 7.11 12.56 -8.63
N ARG A 14 7.23 12.47 -9.96
CA ARG A 14 7.05 11.23 -10.71
C ARG A 14 8.36 10.44 -10.65
N SER A 15 8.71 9.95 -9.46
CA SER A 15 9.88 9.10 -9.25
C SER A 15 9.51 7.62 -9.41
N HIS A 16 10.46 6.83 -9.92
CA HIS A 16 10.34 5.37 -9.87
C HIS A 16 10.65 4.90 -8.45
N HIS A 17 9.71 4.19 -7.85
CA HIS A 17 9.90 3.54 -6.55
C HIS A 17 10.07 2.04 -6.78
N LEU A 18 11.03 1.45 -6.08
CA LEU A 18 11.16 0.00 -5.97
C LEU A 18 10.30 -0.44 -4.78
N VAL A 19 9.50 -1.47 -4.98
CA VAL A 19 8.65 -2.03 -3.93
C VAL A 19 9.03 -3.47 -3.67
N TYR A 20 9.15 -3.83 -2.40
CA TYR A 20 9.20 -5.22 -1.96
C TYR A 20 7.89 -5.60 -1.29
N VAL A 21 7.40 -6.79 -1.66
CA VAL A 21 6.23 -7.42 -1.05
C VAL A 21 6.64 -8.80 -0.59
N ALA A 22 6.55 -9.04 0.72
CA ALA A 22 6.74 -10.36 1.31
C ALA A 22 5.39 -10.87 1.83
N VAL A 23 5.04 -12.11 1.49
CA VAL A 23 3.82 -12.75 1.98
C VAL A 23 4.21 -14.04 2.68
N PHE A 24 3.87 -14.13 3.96
CA PHE A 24 4.13 -15.31 4.79
C PHE A 24 2.94 -15.60 5.69
N GLY A 25 2.28 -16.73 5.45
CA GLY A 25 1.06 -17.11 6.16
C GLY A 25 -0.10 -16.14 5.89
N ASP A 26 -0.63 -15.56 6.96
CA ASP A 26 -1.68 -14.54 6.95
C ASP A 26 -1.12 -13.11 6.92
N HIS A 27 0.19 -12.95 6.90
CA HIS A 27 0.87 -11.67 6.97
C HIS A 27 1.42 -11.24 5.60
N LEU A 28 1.29 -9.94 5.31
CA LEU A 28 1.91 -9.25 4.20
C LEU A 28 2.73 -8.09 4.75
N GLU A 29 4.00 -8.04 4.35
CA GLU A 29 4.89 -6.91 4.61
C GLU A 29 5.14 -6.18 3.29
N PHE A 30 5.02 -4.86 3.33
CA PHE A 30 5.26 -3.96 2.21
C PHE A 30 6.35 -2.95 2.56
N GLN A 31 7.27 -2.74 1.63
CA GLN A 31 8.33 -1.76 1.73
C GLN A 31 8.43 -0.95 0.44
N ALA A 32 8.45 0.38 0.54
CA ALA A 32 8.70 1.27 -0.60
C ALA A 32 10.04 2.00 -0.47
N ILE A 33 10.86 1.86 -1.50
CA ILE A 33 12.22 2.37 -1.55
C ILE A 33 12.32 3.41 -2.67
N ASP A 34 12.94 4.56 -2.37
CA ASP A 34 13.18 5.60 -3.35
C ASP A 34 14.39 5.30 -4.25
N GLN A 35 14.60 6.14 -5.26
CA GLN A 35 15.72 6.05 -6.19
C GLN A 35 17.11 6.18 -5.55
N HIS A 36 17.21 6.60 -4.29
CA HIS A 36 18.45 6.70 -3.52
C HIS A 36 18.66 5.49 -2.61
N GLY A 37 17.81 4.46 -2.71
CA GLY A 37 17.85 3.28 -1.86
C GLY A 37 17.28 3.52 -0.46
N ARG A 38 16.56 4.62 -0.22
CA ARG A 38 15.98 4.92 1.08
C ARG A 38 14.59 4.32 1.21
N LEU A 39 14.40 3.49 2.23
CA LEU A 39 13.10 3.05 2.67
C LEU A 39 12.33 4.25 3.24
N PHE A 40 11.26 4.65 2.57
CA PHE A 40 10.49 5.83 2.97
C PHE A 40 9.07 5.49 3.42
N ASP A 41 8.60 4.26 3.17
CA ASP A 41 7.31 3.78 3.64
C ASP A 41 7.36 2.28 3.92
N VAL A 42 6.67 1.87 4.98
CA VAL A 42 6.52 0.49 5.43
C VAL A 42 5.13 0.32 5.99
N PHE A 43 4.43 -0.72 5.55
CA PHE A 43 3.22 -1.15 6.23
C PHE A 43 3.11 -2.67 6.24
N GLU A 44 2.30 -3.13 7.18
CA GLU A 44 1.98 -4.54 7.35
C GLU A 44 0.46 -4.72 7.26
N LEU A 45 0.03 -5.79 6.61
CA LEU A 45 -1.36 -6.22 6.59
C LEU A 45 -1.45 -7.64 7.14
N ARG A 46 -2.43 -7.87 8.01
CA ARG A 46 -2.81 -9.22 8.44
C ARG A 46 -4.16 -9.58 7.87
N LYS A 47 -4.24 -10.73 7.20
CA LYS A 47 -5.52 -11.31 6.78
C LYS A 47 -6.29 -11.69 8.03
N THR A 48 -7.35 -10.96 8.31
CA THR A 48 -8.39 -11.43 9.22
C THR A 48 -9.21 -12.51 8.52
N GLU A 49 -9.67 -13.54 9.23
CA GLU A 49 -10.64 -14.49 8.69
C GLU A 49 -11.93 -13.75 8.29
N GLY A 50 -12.02 -13.36 7.02
CA GLY A 50 -13.26 -12.84 6.46
C GLY A 50 -14.27 -13.98 6.36
N ARG A 51 -15.50 -13.76 6.82
CA ARG A 51 -16.64 -14.64 6.59
C ARG A 51 -16.68 -14.99 5.10
N ARG A 52 -16.36 -16.25 4.75
CA ARG A 52 -16.61 -16.78 3.42
C ARG A 52 -18.12 -16.93 3.31
N GLU A 53 -18.82 -15.91 2.84
CA GLU A 53 -20.17 -16.12 2.32
C GLU A 53 -20.04 -17.05 1.12
N ARG A 54 -20.26 -18.33 1.39
CA ARG A 54 -20.60 -19.28 0.34
C ARG A 54 -21.93 -18.79 -0.23
N VAL A 55 -21.89 -18.23 -1.43
CA VAL A 55 -23.10 -18.10 -2.25
C VAL A 55 -23.57 -19.54 -2.49
N GLY A 56 -24.57 -19.96 -1.71
CA GLY A 56 -25.26 -21.24 -1.87
C GLY A 56 -25.97 -21.26 -3.21
N GLY A 57 -25.90 -22.41 -3.89
CA GLY A 57 -26.41 -22.63 -5.24
C GLY A 57 -27.89 -22.96 -5.33
#